data_AF-A0A960ZHH3-F1
#
_entry.id   AF-A0A960ZHH3-F1
#
_cell.length_a   1.000
_cell.length_b   1.000
_cell.length_c   1.000
_cell.angle_alpha   90.00
_cell.angle_beta   90.00
_cell.angle_gamma   90.00
#
_symmetry.space_group_name_H-M   'P 1'
#
loop_
_entity.id
_entity.type
_entity.pdbx_description
1 polymer ?
#
loop_
_entity_poly.entity_id
_entity_poly.type
_entity_poly.pdbx_seq_one_letter_code
_entity_poly.pdbx_strand_id
1 'polypeptide(L)'
;MDKISIEDIMHLYGIDAWGKHYFSVNEQGNLTVQATGGDSTGVIDVYQVIEELKNQGIQTPCLLRFPQILQRRVTKLGNVFTNAIEEFGYQGSYLPVFPIKVNQQQPVVQTLLSSGNAYHLGIEAGSKPELITALGQKVSEQALTICNGFKDQQYFDLASVGAAMGRNVIVVIEKPFELKYLLQLQNSGKPIPNIGFRIKLLAKGSGL
;
A
#
# COMPACT_ATOMS: atom_id res chain seq x y z
N MET A 1 18.29 41.57 14.12
CA MET A 1 17.95 40.35 13.37
C MET A 1 16.47 40.20 13.50
N ASP A 2 15.74 40.30 12.38
CA ASP A 2 14.31 40.04 12.39
C ASP A 2 14.05 38.60 12.84
N LYS A 3 13.09 38.42 13.75
CA LYS A 3 12.70 37.08 14.21
C LYS A 3 12.03 36.35 13.05
N ILE A 4 12.58 35.21 12.66
CA ILE A 4 11.96 34.29 11.72
C ILE A 4 10.64 33.81 12.35
N SER A 5 9.53 33.96 11.63
CA SER A 5 8.21 33.48 12.07
C SER A 5 8.02 31.98 11.77
N ILE A 6 6.99 31.36 12.35
CA ILE A 6 6.63 29.96 12.04
C ILE A 6 6.21 29.84 10.58
N GLU A 7 5.51 30.84 10.04
CA GLU A 7 5.11 30.89 8.62
C GLU A 7 6.35 30.90 7.71
N ASP A 8 7.37 31.68 8.06
CA ASP A 8 8.64 31.68 7.32
C ASP A 8 9.32 30.30 7.36
N ILE A 9 9.30 29.61 8.50
CA ILE A 9 9.86 28.25 8.65
C ILE A 9 9.09 27.25 7.80
N MET A 10 7.74 27.28 7.86
CA MET A 10 6.88 26.38 7.09
C MET A 10 7.08 26.57 5.58
N HIS A 11 7.22 27.82 5.13
CA HIS A 11 7.50 28.15 3.74
C HIS A 11 8.92 27.75 3.33
N LEU A 12 9.93 28.10 4.14
CA LEU A 12 11.34 27.81 3.86
C LEU A 12 11.61 26.30 3.71
N TYR A 13 11.02 25.47 4.57
CA TYR A 13 11.14 24.01 4.51
C TYR A 13 10.04 23.33 3.67
N GLY A 14 9.13 24.11 3.08
CA GLY A 14 8.06 23.64 2.21
C GLY A 14 7.11 22.65 2.86
N ILE A 15 6.91 22.72 4.18
CA ILE A 15 6.13 21.74 4.96
C ILE A 15 4.70 21.66 4.45
N ASP A 16 4.11 22.77 4.01
CA ASP A 16 2.76 22.77 3.43
C ASP A 16 2.65 21.96 2.14
N ALA A 17 3.72 21.91 1.33
CA ALA A 17 3.71 21.23 0.04
C ALA A 17 3.75 19.70 0.19
N TRP A 18 4.62 19.19 1.07
CA TRP A 18 4.83 17.76 1.24
C TRP A 18 4.12 17.16 2.46
N GLY A 19 3.86 17.97 3.50
CA GLY A 19 3.33 17.54 4.78
C GLY A 19 1.87 17.09 4.72
N LYS A 20 1.09 17.56 3.73
CA LYS A 20 -0.29 17.10 3.44
C LYS A 20 -1.19 17.09 4.69
N HIS A 21 -1.03 18.09 5.57
CA HIS A 21 -1.69 18.23 6.88
C HIS A 21 -1.32 17.19 7.95
N TYR A 22 -0.38 16.29 7.67
CA TYR A 22 0.16 15.36 8.67
C TYR A 22 1.31 15.97 9.45
N PHE A 23 2.05 16.90 8.85
CA PHE A 23 3.26 17.50 9.43
C PHE A 23 3.09 19.01 9.52
N SER A 24 3.54 19.59 10.63
CA SER A 24 3.53 21.04 10.88
C SER A 24 4.64 21.43 11.87
N VAL A 25 4.70 22.70 12.25
CA VAL A 25 5.62 23.22 13.29
C VAL A 25 4.79 23.89 14.38
N ASN A 26 5.09 23.59 15.65
CA ASN A 26 4.40 24.22 16.78
C ASN A 26 5.05 25.55 17.21
N GLU A 27 4.47 26.22 18.20
CA GLU A 27 4.95 27.51 18.73
C GLU A 27 6.37 27.48 19.31
N GLN A 28 6.88 26.28 19.64
CA GLN A 28 8.24 26.07 20.13
C GLN A 28 9.25 25.86 19.00
N GLY A 29 8.80 25.80 17.74
CA GLY A 29 9.64 25.51 16.57
C GLY A 29 9.88 24.02 16.34
N ASN A 30 9.18 23.13 17.05
CA ASN A 30 9.36 21.69 16.90
C ASN A 30 8.48 21.13 15.78
N LEU A 31 8.99 20.11 15.08
CA LEU A 31 8.20 19.33 14.13
C LEU A 31 7.09 18.59 14.87
N THR A 32 5.87 18.69 14.33
CA THR A 32 4.69 18.01 14.85
C THR A 32 4.09 17.06 13.83
N VAL A 33 3.46 15.99 14.32
CA VAL A 33 2.76 15.00 13.50
C VAL A 33 1.31 14.87 13.97
N GLN A 34 0.35 15.06 13.08
CA GLN A 34 -1.07 14.81 13.31
C GLN A 34 -1.52 13.56 12.55
N ALA A 35 -1.35 12.39 13.18
CA ALA A 35 -1.54 11.11 12.50
C ALA A 35 -3.01 10.65 12.41
N THR A 36 -3.86 11.03 13.35
CA THR A 36 -5.27 10.57 13.46
C THR A 36 -6.28 11.46 12.75
N GLY A 37 -6.03 12.78 12.72
CA GLY A 37 -6.81 13.85 12.08
C GLY A 37 -8.29 13.96 12.49
N GLY A 38 -8.80 15.19 12.52
CA GLY A 38 -10.03 15.51 13.25
C GLY A 38 -9.68 15.82 14.71
N ASP A 39 -9.86 17.09 15.08
CA ASP A 39 -9.50 17.74 16.34
C ASP A 39 -8.00 17.79 16.70
N SER A 40 -7.63 18.88 17.38
CA SER A 40 -6.27 19.23 17.82
C SER A 40 -5.72 18.32 18.93
N THR A 41 -6.49 17.32 19.36
CA THR A 41 -6.19 16.43 20.49
C THR A 41 -5.19 15.31 20.17
N GLY A 42 -4.71 15.22 18.93
CA GLY A 42 -3.78 14.18 18.45
C GLY A 42 -2.48 14.69 17.84
N VAL A 43 -2.05 15.91 18.15
CA VAL A 43 -0.79 16.48 17.66
C VAL A 43 0.38 15.95 18.49
N ILE A 44 1.33 15.30 17.85
CA ILE A 44 2.52 14.71 18.47
C ILE A 44 3.71 15.64 18.22
N ASP A 45 4.35 16.13 19.27
CA ASP A 45 5.65 16.81 19.16
C ASP A 45 6.76 15.76 19.02
N VAL A 46 7.45 15.74 17.88
CA VAL A 46 8.47 14.74 17.57
C VAL A 46 9.67 14.88 18.51
N TYR A 47 10.03 16.10 18.91
CA TYR A 47 11.14 16.33 19.83
C TYR A 47 10.84 15.69 21.19
N GLN A 48 9.64 15.89 21.72
CA GLN A 48 9.21 15.29 22.99
C GLN A 48 9.23 13.75 22.95
N VAL A 49 8.78 13.16 21.84
CA VAL A 49 8.84 11.70 21.65
C VAL A 49 10.28 11.19 21.70
N ILE A 50 11.22 11.89 21.04
CA ILE A 50 12.63 11.49 21.05
C ILE A 50 13.22 11.60 22.47
N GLU A 51 12.91 12.66 23.21
CA GLU A 51 13.37 12.82 24.59
C GLU A 51 12.79 11.73 25.51
N GLU A 52 11.53 11.36 25.34
CA GLU A 52 10.91 10.27 26.09
C GLU A 52 11.56 8.92 25.78
N LEU A 53 11.83 8.63 24.50
CA LEU A 53 12.54 7.42 24.08
C LEU A 53 13.94 7.33 24.71
N LYS A 54 14.69 8.46 24.75
CA LYS A 54 16.00 8.51 25.42
C LYS A 54 15.90 8.20 26.90
N ASN A 55 14.88 8.73 27.58
CA ASN A 55 14.62 8.44 29.00
C ASN A 55 14.29 6.97 29.25
N GLN A 56 13.73 6.28 28.26
CA GLN A 56 13.49 4.83 28.28
C GLN A 56 14.74 4.02 27.83
N GLY A 57 15.88 4.67 27.61
CA GLY A 57 17.13 4.02 27.18
C GLY A 57 17.21 3.73 25.68
N ILE A 58 16.25 4.17 24.87
CA ILE A 58 16.24 4.03 23.42
C ILE A 58 17.01 5.19 22.80
N GLN A 59 18.16 4.90 22.20
CA GLN A 59 19.04 5.88 21.57
C GLN A 59 18.68 6.10 20.09
N THR A 60 19.03 7.26 19.56
CA THR A 60 18.99 7.53 18.12
C THR A 60 20.18 6.87 17.41
N PRO A 61 20.07 6.50 16.11
CA PRO A 61 18.94 6.72 15.21
C PRO A 61 17.76 5.76 15.48
N CYS A 62 16.53 6.30 15.43
CA CYS A 62 15.30 5.51 15.55
C CYS A 62 14.34 5.80 14.38
N LEU A 63 13.54 4.81 14.00
CA LEU A 63 12.53 4.96 12.94
C LEU A 63 11.13 5.05 13.56
N LEU A 64 10.54 6.25 13.54
CA LEU A 64 9.17 6.47 13.95
C LEU A 64 8.20 6.07 12.83
N ARG A 65 7.18 5.29 13.17
CA ARG A 65 6.13 4.87 12.25
C ARG A 65 4.79 5.34 12.79
N PHE A 66 3.96 5.89 11.91
CA PHE A 66 2.61 6.35 12.23
C PHE A 66 1.59 5.54 11.43
N PRO A 67 1.19 4.34 11.91
CA PRO A 67 0.21 3.49 11.22
C PRO A 67 -1.06 4.25 10.82
N GLN A 68 -1.52 5.17 11.66
CA GLN A 68 -2.73 5.98 11.44
C GLN A 68 -2.67 6.80 10.14
N ILE A 69 -1.48 7.25 9.73
CA ILE A 69 -1.30 7.90 8.41
C ILE A 69 -1.60 6.91 7.29
N LEU A 70 -1.11 5.66 7.38
CA LEU A 70 -1.40 4.62 6.39
C LEU A 70 -2.91 4.34 6.31
N GLN A 71 -3.58 4.22 7.46
CA GLN A 71 -5.03 4.01 7.52
C GLN A 71 -5.78 5.11 6.76
N ARG A 72 -5.48 6.38 7.09
CA ARG A 72 -6.10 7.54 6.44
C ARG A 72 -5.81 7.59 4.95
N ARG A 73 -4.61 7.24 4.51
CA ARG A 73 -4.25 7.20 3.08
C ARG A 73 -5.06 6.17 2.33
N VAL A 74 -5.26 4.98 2.91
CA VAL A 74 -6.10 3.92 2.32
C VAL A 74 -7.56 4.34 2.27
N THR A 75 -8.13 4.82 3.38
CA THR A 75 -9.52 5.32 3.43
C THR A 75 -9.74 6.45 2.44
N LYS A 76 -8.82 7.43 2.38
CA LYS A 76 -8.91 8.55 1.43
C LYS A 76 -8.90 8.04 -0.02
N LEU A 77 -8.03 7.10 -0.35
CA LEU A 77 -7.95 6.53 -1.70
C LEU A 77 -9.27 5.81 -2.05
N GLY A 78 -9.76 4.95 -1.16
CA GLY A 78 -11.04 4.25 -1.35
C GLY A 78 -12.20 5.22 -1.58
N ASN A 79 -12.36 6.21 -0.69
CA ASN A 79 -13.44 7.20 -0.79
C ASN A 79 -13.37 8.03 -2.07
N VAL A 80 -12.18 8.44 -2.52
CA VAL A 80 -12.05 9.22 -3.77
C VAL A 80 -12.57 8.43 -4.97
N PHE A 81 -12.27 7.14 -5.04
CA PHE A 81 -12.79 6.29 -6.13
C PHE A 81 -14.28 5.98 -5.97
N THR A 82 -14.77 5.74 -4.75
CA THR A 82 -16.21 5.58 -4.49
C THR A 82 -16.99 6.81 -4.94
N ASN A 83 -16.55 8.00 -4.54
CA ASN A 83 -17.21 9.25 -4.90
C ASN A 83 -17.22 9.46 -6.43
N ALA A 84 -16.09 9.18 -7.11
CA ALA A 84 -16.03 9.29 -8.56
C ALA A 84 -16.95 8.27 -9.26
N ILE A 85 -17.04 7.04 -8.77
CA ILE A 85 -17.96 6.02 -9.32
C ILE A 85 -19.41 6.50 -9.23
N GLU A 86 -19.80 7.07 -8.09
CA GLU A 86 -21.13 7.63 -7.86
C GLU A 86 -21.40 8.85 -8.76
N GLU A 87 -20.47 9.81 -8.78
CA GLU A 87 -20.58 11.05 -9.57
C GLU A 87 -20.77 10.76 -11.07
N PHE A 88 -20.05 9.78 -11.60
CA PHE A 88 -20.08 9.44 -13.03
C PHE A 88 -21.02 8.27 -13.37
N GLY A 89 -21.74 7.71 -12.39
CA GLY A 89 -22.65 6.58 -12.59
C GLY A 89 -21.96 5.33 -13.15
N TYR A 90 -20.70 5.08 -12.79
CA TYR A 90 -19.93 3.95 -13.28
C TYR A 90 -20.50 2.63 -12.72
N GLN A 91 -20.69 1.63 -13.58
CA GLN A 91 -21.37 0.37 -13.21
C GLN A 91 -20.42 -0.69 -12.62
N GLY A 92 -19.11 -0.48 -12.71
CA GLY A 92 -18.11 -1.37 -12.12
C GLY A 92 -17.72 -0.97 -10.70
N SER A 93 -16.81 -1.73 -10.11
CA SER A 93 -16.31 -1.49 -8.75
C SER A 93 -14.82 -1.14 -8.77
N TYR A 94 -14.40 -0.35 -7.79
CA TYR A 94 -12.99 -0.12 -7.52
C TYR A 94 -12.46 -1.16 -6.52
N LEU A 95 -11.46 -1.93 -6.93
CA LEU A 95 -10.74 -2.87 -6.07
C LEU A 95 -9.26 -2.43 -5.99
N PRO A 96 -8.85 -1.73 -4.92
CA PRO A 96 -7.46 -1.31 -4.74
C PRO A 96 -6.57 -2.53 -4.49
N VAL A 97 -5.30 -2.44 -4.91
CA VAL A 97 -4.30 -3.48 -4.69
C VAL A 97 -2.99 -2.85 -4.23
N PHE A 98 -2.42 -3.35 -3.13
CA PHE A 98 -1.14 -2.88 -2.60
C PHE A 98 0.04 -3.71 -3.14
N PRO A 99 0.97 -3.11 -3.90
CA PRO A 99 2.17 -3.80 -4.36
C PRO A 99 3.17 -3.98 -3.22
N ILE A 100 3.30 -5.21 -2.72
CA ILE A 100 4.08 -5.50 -1.51
C ILE A 100 5.57 -5.16 -1.69
N LYS A 101 6.07 -5.16 -2.94
CA LYS A 101 7.44 -4.78 -3.30
C LYS A 101 7.86 -3.39 -2.79
N VAL A 102 6.89 -2.50 -2.53
CA VAL A 102 7.14 -1.15 -2.01
C VAL A 102 7.52 -1.19 -0.53
N ASN A 103 6.89 -2.07 0.26
CA ASN A 103 7.20 -2.26 1.66
C ASN A 103 6.68 -3.61 2.17
N GLN A 104 7.58 -4.57 2.35
CA GLN A 104 7.26 -5.93 2.82
C GLN A 104 7.19 -6.04 4.36
N GLN A 105 7.39 -4.94 5.10
CA GLN A 105 7.40 -4.98 6.56
C GLN A 105 5.99 -5.30 7.08
N GLN A 106 5.90 -6.33 7.92
CA GLN A 106 4.64 -6.83 8.45
C GLN A 106 3.74 -5.74 9.07
N PRO A 107 4.25 -4.77 9.87
CA PRO A 107 3.39 -3.75 10.47
C PRO A 107 2.73 -2.85 9.42
N VAL A 108 3.43 -2.59 8.30
CA VAL A 108 2.91 -1.79 7.20
C VAL A 108 1.83 -2.56 6.45
N VAL A 109 2.15 -3.79 6.04
CA VAL A 109 1.23 -4.66 5.29
C VAL A 109 -0.05 -4.90 6.09
N GLN A 110 0.05 -5.27 7.37
CA GLN A 110 -1.12 -5.51 8.20
C GLN A 110 -1.96 -4.26 8.44
N THR A 111 -1.33 -3.09 8.64
CA THR A 111 -2.06 -1.84 8.81
C THR A 111 -2.84 -1.51 7.53
N LEU A 112 -2.21 -1.61 6.37
CA LEU A 112 -2.84 -1.34 5.08
C LEU A 112 -4.02 -2.28 4.82
N LEU A 113 -3.81 -3.60 4.94
CA LEU A 113 -4.85 -4.60 4.67
C LEU A 113 -6.02 -4.51 5.65
N SER A 114 -5.76 -4.29 6.94
CA SER A 114 -6.83 -4.15 7.94
C SER A 114 -7.67 -2.90 7.70
N SER A 115 -7.04 -1.75 7.42
CA SER A 115 -7.75 -0.49 7.13
C SER A 115 -8.40 -0.47 5.75
N GLY A 116 -7.88 -1.26 4.81
CA GLY A 116 -8.41 -1.41 3.46
C GLY A 116 -9.52 -2.44 3.31
N ASN A 117 -9.88 -3.15 4.38
CA ASN A 117 -10.85 -4.24 4.30
C ASN A 117 -12.23 -3.78 3.82
N ALA A 118 -12.67 -2.58 4.20
CA ALA A 118 -13.93 -1.99 3.74
C ALA A 118 -13.97 -1.75 2.22
N TYR A 119 -12.81 -1.70 1.56
CA TYR A 119 -12.67 -1.51 0.13
C TYR A 119 -12.14 -2.77 -0.58
N HIS A 120 -12.10 -3.91 0.11
CA HIS A 120 -11.53 -5.16 -0.41
C HIS A 120 -10.08 -5.01 -0.90
N LEU A 121 -9.25 -4.26 -0.17
CA LEU A 121 -7.86 -4.02 -0.54
C LEU A 121 -7.12 -5.36 -0.73
N GLY A 122 -6.71 -5.59 -1.98
CA GLY A 122 -5.90 -6.70 -2.40
C GLY A 122 -4.41 -6.48 -2.22
N ILE A 123 -3.63 -7.48 -2.61
CA ILE A 123 -2.17 -7.44 -2.57
C ILE A 123 -1.60 -7.90 -3.91
N GLU A 124 -0.51 -7.24 -4.33
CA GLU A 124 0.25 -7.61 -5.51
C GLU A 124 1.62 -8.14 -5.11
N ALA A 125 2.00 -9.27 -5.71
CA ALA A 125 3.28 -9.93 -5.54
C ALA A 125 3.99 -9.98 -6.90
N GLY A 126 5.27 -9.58 -6.91
CA GLY A 126 6.12 -9.61 -8.10
C GLY A 126 7.13 -10.76 -8.10
N SER A 127 7.15 -11.60 -7.06
CA SER A 127 8.09 -12.69 -6.88
C SER A 127 7.51 -13.81 -6.02
N LYS A 128 8.13 -15.00 -6.09
CA LYS A 128 7.69 -16.18 -5.33
C LYS A 128 7.66 -15.95 -3.81
N PRO A 129 8.68 -15.35 -3.16
CA PRO A 129 8.61 -15.03 -1.73
C PRO A 129 7.50 -14.02 -1.39
N GLU A 130 7.27 -13.04 -2.26
CA GLU A 130 6.19 -12.07 -2.09
C GLU A 130 4.82 -12.73 -2.20
N LEU A 131 4.65 -13.70 -3.11
CA LEU A 131 3.41 -14.46 -3.22
C LEU A 131 3.15 -15.31 -1.96
N ILE A 132 4.18 -15.96 -1.40
CA ILE A 132 4.06 -16.69 -0.13
C ILE A 132 3.58 -15.72 0.97
N THR A 133 4.21 -14.54 1.04
CA THR A 133 3.86 -13.51 2.03
C THR A 133 2.41 -13.04 1.85
N ALA A 134 1.99 -12.82 0.60
CA ALA A 134 0.64 -12.42 0.23
C ALA A 134 -0.42 -13.46 0.62
N LEU A 135 -0.18 -14.74 0.31
CA LEU A 135 -1.11 -15.83 0.65
C LEU A 135 -1.26 -16.00 2.17
N GLY A 136 -0.23 -15.67 2.94
CA GLY A 136 -0.25 -15.66 4.40
C GLY A 136 -1.00 -14.49 5.05
N GLN A 137 -1.39 -13.45 4.28
CA GLN A 137 -2.13 -12.31 4.84
C GLN A 137 -3.63 -12.59 4.94
N LYS A 138 -4.30 -12.01 5.94
CA LYS A 138 -5.76 -12.04 6.03
C LYS A 138 -6.35 -10.90 5.18
N VAL A 139 -7.01 -11.26 4.08
CA VAL A 139 -7.77 -10.35 3.20
C VAL A 139 -9.18 -10.89 3.00
N SER A 140 -10.12 -10.01 2.62
CA SER A 140 -11.51 -10.41 2.28
C SER A 140 -11.54 -11.33 1.06
N GLU A 141 -12.61 -12.11 0.90
CA GLU A 141 -12.77 -13.05 -0.23
C GLU A 141 -12.77 -12.35 -1.59
N GLN A 142 -13.31 -11.13 -1.66
CA GLN A 142 -13.33 -10.30 -2.86
C GLN A 142 -11.97 -9.65 -3.19
N ALA A 143 -11.03 -9.65 -2.24
CA ALA A 143 -9.76 -8.96 -2.41
C ALA A 143 -8.88 -9.70 -3.43
N LEU A 144 -8.28 -8.94 -4.35
CA LEU A 144 -7.45 -9.50 -5.40
C LEU A 144 -6.07 -9.90 -4.87
N THR A 145 -5.58 -11.05 -5.29
CA THR A 145 -4.16 -11.42 -5.16
C THR A 145 -3.53 -11.40 -6.55
N ILE A 146 -2.87 -10.31 -6.91
CA ILE A 146 -2.28 -10.12 -8.23
C ILE A 146 -0.86 -10.68 -8.26
N CYS A 147 -0.59 -11.54 -9.24
CA CYS A 147 0.73 -12.12 -9.46
C CYS A 147 1.37 -11.51 -10.71
N ASN A 148 2.41 -10.71 -10.51
CA ASN A 148 3.24 -10.08 -11.54
C ASN A 148 4.69 -10.59 -11.46
N GLY A 149 5.55 -10.04 -12.32
CA GLY A 149 6.98 -10.30 -12.32
C GLY A 149 7.35 -11.57 -13.08
N PHE A 150 8.54 -12.10 -12.79
CA PHE A 150 9.04 -13.31 -13.43
C PHE A 150 8.41 -14.57 -12.83
N LYS A 151 7.81 -15.40 -13.68
CA LYS A 151 7.04 -16.58 -13.24
C LYS A 151 7.63 -17.85 -13.87
N ASP A 152 8.05 -18.77 -13.00
CA ASP A 152 8.44 -20.13 -13.35
C ASP A 152 7.30 -21.12 -13.02
N GLN A 153 7.52 -22.41 -13.29
CA GLN A 153 6.53 -23.44 -12.99
C GLN A 153 6.11 -23.46 -11.51
N GLN A 154 7.07 -23.28 -10.60
CA GLN A 154 6.81 -23.28 -9.16
C GLN A 154 5.96 -22.08 -8.73
N TYR A 155 6.13 -20.93 -9.38
CA TYR A 155 5.26 -19.77 -9.17
C TYR A 155 3.81 -20.10 -9.54
N PHE A 156 3.59 -20.71 -10.71
CA PHE A 156 2.27 -21.15 -11.15
C PHE A 156 1.66 -22.19 -10.21
N ASP A 157 2.44 -23.15 -9.74
CA ASP A 157 2.00 -24.12 -8.72
C ASP A 157 1.56 -23.43 -7.43
N LEU A 158 2.31 -22.41 -6.97
CA LEU A 158 1.95 -21.65 -5.77
C LEU A 158 0.68 -20.81 -5.98
N ALA A 159 0.51 -20.20 -7.16
CA ALA A 159 -0.71 -19.47 -7.49
C ALA A 159 -1.94 -20.40 -7.53
N SER A 160 -1.76 -21.63 -8.03
CA SER A 160 -2.78 -22.68 -8.00
C SER A 160 -3.17 -23.08 -6.56
N VAL A 161 -2.19 -23.21 -5.65
CA VAL A 161 -2.46 -23.41 -4.22
C VAL A 161 -3.27 -22.26 -3.64
N GLY A 162 -2.92 -21.01 -3.96
CA GLY A 162 -3.70 -19.85 -3.52
C GLY A 162 -5.16 -19.88 -4.02
N ALA A 163 -5.39 -20.25 -5.28
CA ALA A 163 -6.73 -20.45 -5.81
C ALA A 163 -7.48 -21.57 -5.09
N ALA A 164 -6.81 -22.68 -4.77
CA ALA A 164 -7.38 -23.78 -3.99
C ALA A 164 -7.77 -23.36 -2.56
N MET A 165 -7.10 -22.36 -1.99
CA MET A 165 -7.44 -21.75 -0.69
C MET A 165 -8.65 -20.79 -0.78
N GLY A 166 -9.29 -20.65 -1.94
CA GLY A 166 -10.41 -19.73 -2.16
C GLY A 166 -9.98 -18.26 -2.33
N ARG A 167 -8.69 -17.99 -2.55
CA ARG A 167 -8.23 -16.63 -2.85
C ARG A 167 -8.57 -16.27 -4.29
N ASN A 168 -8.95 -15.01 -4.53
CA ASN A 168 -9.08 -14.48 -5.88
C ASN A 168 -7.70 -14.16 -6.50
N VAL A 169 -6.97 -15.22 -6.87
CA VAL A 169 -5.63 -15.13 -7.45
C VAL A 169 -5.73 -14.85 -8.94
N ILE A 170 -5.07 -13.78 -9.39
CA ILE A 170 -4.94 -13.43 -10.81
C ILE A 170 -3.47 -13.52 -11.20
N VAL A 171 -3.14 -14.47 -12.09
CA VAL A 171 -1.82 -14.58 -12.70
C VAL A 171 -1.77 -13.72 -13.96
N VAL A 172 -0.95 -12.67 -13.92
CA VAL A 172 -0.78 -11.77 -15.07
C VAL A 172 0.28 -12.34 -15.99
N ILE A 173 -0.13 -12.71 -17.21
CA ILE A 173 0.76 -13.14 -18.29
C ILE A 173 1.46 -11.91 -18.87
N GLU A 174 2.78 -11.88 -18.76
CA GLU A 174 3.61 -10.79 -19.28
C GLU A 174 4.37 -11.20 -20.55
N LYS A 175 4.66 -12.50 -20.68
CA LYS A 175 5.36 -13.06 -21.84
C LYS A 175 4.62 -14.28 -22.37
N PRO A 176 4.47 -14.46 -23.70
CA PRO A 176 3.71 -15.58 -24.27
C PRO A 176 4.18 -16.96 -23.79
N PHE A 177 5.48 -17.15 -23.50
CA PHE A 177 5.98 -18.43 -23.04
C PHE A 177 5.42 -18.85 -21.67
N GLU A 178 4.93 -17.93 -20.85
CA GLU A 178 4.37 -18.22 -19.52
C GLU A 178 3.08 -19.05 -19.63
N LEU A 179 2.37 -18.97 -20.76
CA LEU A 179 1.17 -19.76 -21.04
C LEU A 179 1.43 -21.27 -20.99
N LYS A 180 2.66 -21.72 -21.26
CA LYS A 180 2.99 -23.14 -21.17
C LYS A 180 2.85 -23.70 -19.75
N TYR A 181 3.13 -22.89 -18.72
CA TYR A 181 3.03 -23.28 -17.32
C TYR A 181 1.56 -23.39 -16.89
N LEU A 182 0.70 -22.52 -17.42
CA LEU A 182 -0.74 -22.61 -17.25
C LEU A 182 -1.31 -23.92 -17.83
N LEU A 183 -0.89 -24.28 -19.05
CA LEU A 183 -1.30 -25.54 -19.69
C LEU A 183 -0.79 -26.76 -18.90
N GLN A 184 0.41 -26.68 -18.32
CA GLN A 184 0.95 -27.73 -17.45
C GLN A 184 0.12 -27.89 -16.17
N LEU A 185 -0.34 -26.80 -15.54
CA LEU A 185 -1.27 -26.86 -14.40
C LEU A 185 -2.58 -27.55 -14.79
N GLN A 186 -3.16 -27.16 -15.92
CA GLN A 186 -4.41 -27.75 -16.43
C GLN A 186 -4.28 -29.25 -16.65
N ASN A 187 -3.21 -29.69 -17.32
CA ASN A 187 -2.95 -31.11 -17.57
C ASN A 187 -2.68 -31.91 -16.29
N SER A 188 -2.24 -31.24 -15.22
CA SER A 188 -2.01 -31.84 -13.91
C SER A 188 -3.28 -31.93 -13.06
N GLY A 189 -4.43 -31.46 -13.55
CA GLY A 189 -5.70 -31.46 -12.82
C GLY A 189 -5.73 -30.52 -11.61
N LYS A 190 -4.81 -29.55 -11.53
CA LYS A 190 -4.74 -28.60 -10.41
C LYS A 190 -5.71 -27.43 -10.63
N PRO A 191 -6.21 -26.78 -9.56
CA PRO A 191 -7.03 -25.57 -9.68
C PRO A 191 -6.33 -24.50 -10.52
N ILE A 192 -7.05 -23.94 -11.48
CA ILE A 192 -6.51 -22.92 -12.37
C ILE A 192 -6.82 -21.54 -11.77
N PRO A 193 -5.82 -20.70 -11.47
CA PRO A 193 -6.08 -19.33 -11.03
C PRO A 193 -6.66 -18.49 -12.17
N ASN A 194 -7.30 -17.36 -11.84
CA ASN A 194 -7.75 -16.40 -12.84
C ASN A 194 -6.53 -15.87 -13.63
N ILE A 195 -6.75 -15.51 -14.90
CA ILE A 195 -5.67 -15.06 -15.79
C ILE A 195 -5.89 -13.61 -16.20
N GLY A 196 -4.85 -12.80 -16.07
CA GLY A 196 -4.77 -11.45 -16.60
C GLY A 196 -3.71 -11.35 -17.70
N PHE A 197 -3.76 -10.31 -18.52
CA PHE A 197 -2.75 -10.06 -19.55
C PHE A 197 -2.17 -8.66 -19.39
N ARG A 198 -0.84 -8.56 -19.42
CA ARG A 198 -0.16 -7.27 -19.47
C ARG A 198 -0.07 -6.78 -20.91
N ILE A 199 -0.89 -5.79 -21.26
CA ILE A 199 -0.89 -5.15 -22.57
C ILE A 199 0.25 -4.12 -22.68
N LYS A 200 1.00 -4.18 -23.80
CA LYS A 200 2.01 -3.18 -24.15
C LYS A 200 1.31 -2.00 -24.82
N LEU A 201 1.34 -0.84 -24.18
CA LEU A 201 0.75 0.39 -24.73
C LEU A 201 1.69 1.01 -25.77
N LEU A 202 1.11 1.54 -26.86
CA LEU A 202 1.82 2.31 -27.90
C LEU A 202 1.84 3.82 -27.62
N ALA A 203 1.26 4.26 -26.52
CA ALA A 203 1.27 5.66 -26.11
C ALA A 203 2.68 6.08 -25.69
N LYS A 204 3.14 7.26 -26.14
CA LYS A 204 4.36 7.89 -25.61
C LYS A 204 4.12 8.23 -24.15
N GLY A 205 4.89 7.63 -23.24
CA GLY A 205 4.81 7.97 -21.83
C GLY A 205 5.26 9.41 -21.63
N SER A 206 4.33 10.30 -21.27
CA SER A 206 4.66 11.55 -20.60
C SER A 206 5.02 11.22 -19.16
N GLY A 207 6.21 10.67 -18.95
CA GLY A 207 6.81 10.66 -17.62
C GLY A 207 7.07 12.13 -17.26
N LEU A 208 6.22 12.70 -16.42
CA LEU A 208 6.59 13.84 -15.59
C LEU A 208 7.56 13.34 -14.51
#